data_AF-A0A6J4I3J3-F1
#
_entry.id   AF-A0A6J4I3J3-F1
#
_cell.length_a   1.000
_cell.length_b   1.000
_cell.length_c   1.000
_cell.angle_alpha   90.00
_cell.angle_beta   90.00
_cell.angle_gamma   90.00
#
_symmetry.space_group_name_H-M   'P 1'
#
loop_
_entity.id
_entity.type
_entity.pdbx_description
1 polymer ?
#
loop_
_entity_poly.entity_id
_entity_poly.type
_entity_poly.pdbx_seq_one_letter_code
_entity_poly.pdbx_strand_id
1 'polypeptide(L)'
;MDNNIVILFAVFGLCGLFLGLIGNSIKKKQSIESIALPGLSLRKVKDKKGLAIFVGNGLIQMGIISLLMGGSIFILPPLKVWVLLTFLVALIANFLRLILGIRNYQEK
;
A
#
# COMPACT_ATOMS: atom_id res chain seq x y z
N MET A 1 10.92 -26.83 -8.24
CA MET A 1 10.45 -25.46 -7.91
C MET A 1 10.15 -25.47 -6.42
N ASP A 2 10.81 -24.64 -5.62
CA ASP A 2 10.65 -24.69 -4.16
C ASP A 2 9.23 -24.28 -3.76
N ASN A 3 8.56 -25.09 -2.93
CA ASN A 3 7.24 -24.77 -2.37
C ASN A 3 7.20 -23.37 -1.74
N ASN A 4 8.32 -22.92 -1.17
CA ASN A 4 8.45 -21.60 -0.56
C ASN A 4 8.23 -20.46 -1.56
N ILE A 5 8.68 -20.60 -2.81
CA ILE A 5 8.53 -19.57 -3.85
C ILE A 5 7.06 -19.44 -4.26
N VAL A 6 6.36 -20.57 -4.37
CA VAL A 6 4.92 -20.61 -4.69
C VAL A 6 4.09 -19.95 -3.59
N ILE A 7 4.40 -20.27 -2.33
CA ILE A 7 3.72 -19.67 -1.16
C ILE A 7 3.98 -18.16 -1.10
N LEU A 8 5.23 -17.71 -1.28
CA LEU A 8 5.58 -16.29 -1.32
C LEU A 8 4.86 -15.55 -2.45
N PHE A 9 4.80 -16.14 -3.64
CA PHE A 9 4.05 -15.59 -4.77
C PHE A 9 2.56 -15.44 -4.44
N ALA A 10 1.94 -16.48 -3.88
CA ALA A 10 0.53 -16.46 -3.51
C ALA A 10 0.24 -15.41 -2.44
N VAL A 11 1.09 -15.30 -1.41
CA VAL A 11 0.95 -14.30 -0.35
C VAL A 11 1.09 -12.88 -0.90
N PHE A 12 2.15 -12.58 -1.65
CA PHE A 12 2.36 -11.24 -2.20
C PHE A 12 1.33 -10.87 -3.28
N GLY A 13 0.88 -11.83 -4.08
CA GLY A 13 -0.18 -11.64 -5.06
C GLY A 13 -1.53 -11.35 -4.42
N LEU A 14 -1.93 -12.13 -3.40
CA LEU A 14 -3.16 -11.89 -2.64
C LEU A 14 -3.11 -10.56 -1.89
N CYS A 15 -2.01 -10.27 -1.18
CA CYS A 15 -1.82 -8.98 -0.52
C CYS A 15 -1.90 -7.81 -1.52
N GLY A 16 -1.27 -7.95 -2.69
CA GLY A 16 -1.31 -6.93 -3.74
C GLY A 16 -2.72 -6.66 -4.25
N LEU A 17 -3.49 -7.72 -4.53
CA LEU A 17 -4.89 -7.64 -4.94
C LEU A 17 -5.77 -7.01 -3.87
N PHE A 18 -5.65 -7.45 -2.61
CA PHE A 18 -6.42 -6.89 -1.50
C PHE A 18 -6.13 -5.40 -1.30
N LEU A 19 -4.85 -5.00 -1.30
CA LEU A 19 -4.47 -3.58 -1.17
C LEU A 19 -5.00 -2.74 -2.34
N GLY A 20 -4.95 -3.26 -3.56
CA GLY A 20 -5.53 -2.61 -4.75
C GLY A 20 -7.04 -2.42 -4.63
N LEU A 21 -7.76 -3.47 -4.20
CA LEU A 21 -9.22 -3.43 -4.02
C LEU A 21 -9.65 -2.47 -2.90
N ILE A 22 -8.92 -2.48 -1.77
CA ILE A 22 -9.15 -1.56 -0.65
C ILE A 22 -8.87 -0.13 -1.12
N GLY A 23 -7.73 0.13 -1.77
CA GLY A 23 -7.38 1.46 -2.27
C GLY A 23 -8.39 2.01 -3.28
N ASN A 24 -8.88 1.16 -4.19
CA ASN A 24 -9.92 1.54 -5.14
C ASN A 24 -11.27 1.80 -4.45
N SER A 25 -11.62 0.99 -3.45
CA SER A 25 -12.85 1.19 -2.66
C SER A 25 -12.81 2.51 -1.88
N ILE A 26 -11.66 2.88 -1.31
CA ILE A 26 -11.45 4.16 -0.61
C ILE A 26 -11.60 5.33 -1.57
N LYS A 27 -10.93 5.23 -2.73
CA LYS A 27 -11.02 6.25 -3.78
C LYS A 27 -12.46 6.46 -4.27
N LYS A 28 -13.22 5.37 -4.44
CA LYS A 28 -14.57 5.42 -5.03
C LYS A 28 -15.66 5.80 -4.02
N LYS A 29 -15.57 5.32 -2.77
CA LYS A 29 -16.59 5.56 -1.74
C LYS A 29 -16.35 6.82 -0.90
N GLN A 30 -15.19 7.49 -1.02
CA GLN A 30 -14.81 8.62 -0.17
C GLN A 30 -14.92 8.32 1.35
N SER A 31 -14.94 7.03 1.71
CA SER A 31 -15.20 6.57 3.07
C SER A 31 -13.89 6.53 3.85
N ILE A 32 -13.34 7.72 4.10
CA ILE A 32 -12.25 7.88 5.08
C ILE A 32 -12.83 7.86 6.49
N GLU A 33 -14.14 8.08 6.65
CA GLU A 33 -14.81 8.16 7.96
C GLU A 33 -14.69 6.86 8.78
N SER A 34 -14.45 5.73 8.13
CA SER A 34 -14.24 4.42 8.78
C SER A 34 -12.76 4.04 8.96
N ILE A 35 -11.81 4.82 8.43
CA ILE A 35 -10.41 4.43 8.42
C ILE A 35 -9.68 5.21 9.49
N ALA A 36 -9.43 4.53 10.61
CA ALA A 36 -8.54 5.00 11.66
C ALA A 36 -7.09 4.99 11.13
N LEU A 37 -6.72 6.06 10.40
CA LEU A 37 -5.34 6.30 10.01
C LEU A 37 -4.58 6.85 11.21
N PRO A 38 -3.46 6.23 11.62
CA PRO A 38 -2.66 6.73 12.74
C PRO A 38 -2.19 8.17 12.46
N GLY A 39 -2.49 9.09 13.38
CA GLY A 39 -2.19 10.52 13.23
C GLY A 39 -3.29 11.36 12.57
N LEU A 40 -4.42 10.76 12.15
CA LEU A 40 -5.53 11.48 11.53
C LEU A 40 -6.72 11.67 12.47
N SER A 41 -7.02 12.91 12.87
CA SER A 41 -8.35 13.27 13.39
C SER A 41 -9.29 13.57 12.23
N LEU A 42 -10.21 12.65 11.94
CA LEU A 42 -11.20 12.77 10.86
C LEU A 42 -12.11 14.02 10.98
N ARG A 43 -12.19 14.63 12.18
CA ARG A 43 -12.91 15.88 12.43
C ARG A 43 -12.19 17.14 11.93
N LYS A 44 -10.87 17.10 11.70
CA LYS A 44 -10.05 18.25 11.29
C LYS A 44 -9.47 18.09 9.89
N VAL A 45 -10.21 17.47 8.96
CA VAL A 45 -9.73 17.25 7.59
C VAL A 45 -10.26 18.34 6.67
N LYS A 46 -9.36 19.17 6.13
CA LYS A 46 -9.67 20.30 5.24
C LYS A 46 -10.29 19.84 3.91
N ASP A 47 -9.79 18.74 3.36
CA ASP A 47 -10.29 18.14 2.11
C ASP A 47 -10.39 16.61 2.23
N LYS A 48 -11.59 16.15 2.58
CA LYS A 48 -11.93 14.72 2.67
C LYS A 48 -11.86 14.02 1.31
N LYS A 49 -12.08 14.71 0.18
CA LYS A 49 -12.04 14.06 -1.15
C LYS A 49 -10.59 13.86 -1.61
N GLY A 50 -9.77 14.89 -1.48
CA GLY A 50 -8.34 14.83 -1.80
C GLY A 50 -7.60 13.78 -0.98
N LEU A 51 -7.91 13.69 0.32
CA LEU A 51 -7.33 12.69 1.21
C LEU A 51 -7.70 11.25 0.80
N ALA A 52 -8.94 11.01 0.35
CA ALA A 52 -9.41 9.68 -0.06
C ALA A 52 -8.69 9.22 -1.33
N ILE A 53 -8.51 10.16 -2.28
CA ILE A 53 -7.78 9.90 -3.52
C ILE A 53 -6.30 9.66 -3.22
N PHE A 54 -5.69 10.44 -2.32
CA PHE A 54 -4.30 10.28 -1.92
C PHE A 54 -4.03 8.92 -1.25
N VAL A 55 -4.82 8.58 -0.23
CA VAL A 55 -4.70 7.31 0.50
C VAL A 55 -5.04 6.13 -0.42
N GLY A 56 -6.10 6.26 -1.22
CA GLY A 56 -6.51 5.23 -2.17
C GLY A 56 -5.45 4.95 -3.23
N ASN A 57 -4.86 6.00 -3.84
CA ASN A 57 -3.76 5.83 -4.79
C ASN A 57 -2.50 5.26 -4.11
N GLY A 58 -2.19 5.65 -2.87
CA GLY A 58 -1.06 5.08 -2.11
C GLY A 58 -1.22 3.58 -1.87
N LEU A 59 -2.43 3.14 -1.48
CA LEU A 59 -2.74 1.72 -1.31
C LEU A 59 -2.72 0.94 -2.63
N ILE A 60 -3.22 1.53 -3.71
CA ILE A 60 -3.13 0.92 -5.06
C ILE A 60 -1.66 0.79 -5.47
N GLN A 61 -0.82 1.81 -5.24
CA GLN A 61 0.61 1.74 -5.53
C GLN A 61 1.30 0.64 -4.72
N MET A 62 1.01 0.54 -3.42
CA MET A 62 1.51 -0.56 -2.59
C MET A 62 1.05 -1.92 -3.12
N GLY A 63 -0.20 -2.03 -3.57
CA GLY A 63 -0.75 -3.23 -4.17
C GLY A 63 -0.02 -3.65 -5.45
N ILE A 64 0.25 -2.69 -6.35
CA ILE A 64 1.00 -2.91 -7.59
C ILE A 64 2.44 -3.33 -7.28
N ILE A 65 3.10 -2.67 -6.33
CA ILE A 65 4.46 -3.03 -5.92
C ILE A 65 4.50 -4.45 -5.37
N SER A 66 3.51 -4.86 -4.56
CA SER A 66 3.39 -6.24 -4.05
C SER A 66 3.17 -7.27 -5.16
N LEU A 67 2.39 -6.93 -6.20
CA LEU A 67 2.18 -7.78 -7.37
C LEU A 67 3.45 -7.96 -8.21
N LEU A 68 4.15 -6.85 -8.50
CA LEU A 68 5.44 -6.86 -9.19
C LEU A 68 6.48 -7.66 -8.41
N MET A 69 6.44 -7.53 -7.07
CA MET A 69 7.30 -8.27 -6.16
C MET A 69 7.08 -9.77 -6.25
N GLY A 70 5.84 -10.24 -6.17
CA GLY A 70 5.49 -11.65 -6.39
C GLY A 70 6.06 -12.16 -7.72
N GLY A 71 5.80 -11.45 -8.82
CA GLY A 71 6.32 -11.80 -10.15
C GLY A 71 7.85 -11.86 -10.21
N SER A 72 8.53 -10.91 -9.56
CA SER A 72 10.00 -10.85 -9.55
C SER A 72 10.66 -12.00 -8.78
N ILE A 73 10.06 -12.47 -7.68
CA ILE A 73 10.54 -13.62 -6.90
C ILE A 73 10.42 -14.92 -7.73
N PHE A 74 9.41 -15.00 -8.59
CA PHE A 74 9.22 -16.12 -9.50
C PHE A 74 10.26 -16.14 -10.64
N ILE A 75 10.57 -14.97 -11.21
CA ILE A 75 11.46 -14.84 -12.37
C ILE A 75 12.95 -14.88 -11.96
N LEU A 76 13.32 -14.31 -10.80
CA LEU A 76 14.70 -14.26 -10.32
C LEU A 76 14.87 -14.89 -8.92
N PRO A 77 14.81 -16.24 -8.80
CA PRO A 77 15.03 -16.95 -7.54
C PRO A 77 16.34 -16.61 -6.79
N PRO A 78 17.50 -16.43 -7.45
CA PRO A 78 18.76 -16.18 -6.73
C PRO A 78 18.83 -14.79 -6.11
N LEU A 79 18.02 -13.83 -6.56
CA LEU A 79 17.99 -12.46 -6.04
C LEU A 79 16.88 -12.23 -5.01
N LYS A 80 16.12 -13.27 -4.64
CA LYS A 80 14.96 -13.18 -3.73
C LYS A 80 15.21 -12.36 -2.46
N VAL A 81 16.40 -12.49 -1.87
CA VAL A 81 16.76 -11.78 -0.62
C VAL A 81 16.91 -10.28 -0.85
N TRP A 82 17.61 -9.88 -1.91
CA TRP A 82 17.79 -8.47 -2.29
C TRP A 82 16.46 -7.83 -2.68
N VAL A 83 15.62 -8.57 -3.40
CA VAL A 83 14.29 -8.16 -3.82
C VAL A 83 13.38 -7.97 -2.58
N LEU A 84 13.45 -8.87 -1.59
CA LEU A 84 12.77 -8.72 -0.29
C LEU A 84 13.25 -7.48 0.48
N LEU A 85 14.56 -7.23 0.49
CA LEU A 85 15.13 -6.09 1.19
C LEU A 85 14.67 -4.75 0.58
N THR A 86 14.69 -4.62 -0.74
CA THR A 86 14.25 -3.40 -1.43
C THR A 86 12.75 -3.17 -1.27
N PHE A 87 11.95 -4.23 -1.26
CA PHE A 87 10.52 -4.15 -0.97
C PHE A 87 10.26 -3.62 0.44
N LEU A 88 10.98 -4.10 1.45
CA LEU A 88 10.85 -3.62 2.82
C LEU A 88 11.12 -2.11 2.90
N VAL A 89 12.19 -1.64 2.25
CA VAL A 89 12.53 -0.20 2.19
C VAL A 89 11.44 0.60 1.47
N ALA A 90 10.92 0.11 0.34
CA ALA A 90 9.85 0.76 -0.41
C ALA A 90 8.55 0.84 0.40
N LEU A 91 8.25 -0.18 1.20
CA LEU A 91 7.06 -0.24 2.05
C LEU A 91 7.15 0.79 3.18
N ILE A 92 8.30 0.88 3.85
CA ILE A 92 8.58 1.90 4.88
C ILE A 92 8.50 3.31 4.28
N ALA A 93 9.14 3.54 3.13
CA ALA A 93 9.13 4.83 2.46
C ALA A 93 7.70 5.27 2.08
N ASN A 94 6.89 4.35 1.53
CA ASN A 94 5.50 4.65 1.20
C ASN A 94 4.64 4.87 2.44
N PHE A 95 4.89 4.14 3.53
CA PHE A 95 4.18 4.34 4.80
C PHE A 95 4.48 5.72 5.40
N LEU A 96 5.74 6.13 5.41
CA LEU A 96 6.17 7.47 5.84
C LEU A 96 5.56 8.56 4.94
N ARG A 97 5.58 8.35 3.62
CA ARG A 97 4.96 9.26 2.65
C ARG A 97 3.45 9.41 2.89
N LEU A 98 2.77 8.31 3.25
CA LEU A 98 1.35 8.33 3.57
C LEU A 98 1.11 9.17 4.83
N ILE A 99 1.83 8.91 5.92
CA ILE A 99 1.68 9.64 7.20
C ILE A 99 1.97 11.14 7.03
N LEU A 100 3.08 11.48 6.40
CA LEU A 100 3.47 12.88 6.17
C LEU A 100 2.49 13.57 5.21
N GLY A 101 2.06 12.88 4.17
CA GLY A 101 1.07 13.39 3.22
C GLY A 101 -0.27 13.66 3.88
N ILE A 102 -0.74 12.77 4.74
CA ILE A 102 -2.00 12.91 5.50
C ILE A 102 -1.98 14.17 6.39
N ARG A 103 -0.83 14.50 7.02
CA ARG A 103 -0.68 15.72 7.82
C ARG A 103 -0.93 17.01 7.02
N ASN A 104 -0.64 17.02 5.72
CA ASN A 104 -0.90 18.20 4.87
C ASN A 104 -2.40 18.45 4.61
N TYR A 105 -3.26 17.47 4.90
CA TYR A 105 -4.71 17.59 4.76
C TYR A 105 -5.42 17.89 6.09
N GLN A 106 -4.68 17.98 7.20
CA GLN A 106 -5.23 18.39 8.48
C GLN A 106 -5.31 19.92 8.57
N GLU A 107 -6.41 20.43 9.10
CA GLU A 107 -6.49 21.81 9.54
C GLU A 107 -5.58 22.00 10.76
N LYS A 108 -4.69 23.00 10.67
CA LYS A 108 -3.84 23.44 11.79
C LYS A 108 -4.70 23.86 12.97
#